data_AF-A0A4U1YTZ0-F1
#
_entry.id   AF-A0A4U1YTZ0-F1
#
_cell.length_a   1.000
_cell.length_b   1.000
_cell.length_c   1.000
_cell.angle_alpha   90.00
_cell.angle_beta   90.00
_cell.angle_gamma   90.00
#
_symmetry.space_group_name_H-M   'P 1'
#
loop_
_entity.id
_entity.type
_entity.pdbx_description
1 polymer ?
#
loop_
_entity_poly.entity_id
_entity_poly.type
_entity_poly.pdbx_seq_one_letter_code
_entity_poly.pdbx_strand_id
1 'polypeptide(L)'
;MTSIPTHLQDAKTLLSENGFATGETWYHGTSSALLDSIKTQGLKRSGDTSLTEAALKTMATIGNDYTESVQPIFLTQSKELAYYWAQQTVRERSVRFAGTELPVVLAVNLSEQQREKVRPDVGAMSLLMMSTGEQFMEHLGQIYQENNIAGPDIELRTADRMDYLNKLGMAYIDEDISRACVKEL
;
A
#
# COMPACT_ATOMS: atom_id res chain seq x y z
N MET A 1 6.01 -10.46 -16.55
CA MET A 1 5.00 -9.50 -16.07
C MET A 1 3.77 -10.29 -15.64
N THR A 2 3.46 -10.31 -14.34
CA THR A 2 2.15 -10.77 -13.88
C THR A 2 1.15 -9.68 -14.21
N SER A 3 0.24 -9.96 -15.15
CA SER A 3 -0.85 -9.05 -15.49
C SER A 3 -1.73 -8.82 -14.25
N ILE A 4 -2.08 -7.56 -13.98
CA ILE A 4 -3.04 -7.22 -12.92
C ILE A 4 -4.39 -7.88 -13.26
N PRO A 5 -5.04 -8.57 -12.32
CA PRO A 5 -6.37 -9.14 -12.54
C PRO A 5 -7.37 -8.10 -13.04
N THR A 6 -8.13 -8.40 -14.10
CA THR A 6 -9.04 -7.43 -14.74
C THR A 6 -10.03 -6.78 -13.78
N HIS A 7 -10.51 -7.51 -12.76
CA HIS A 7 -11.44 -6.97 -11.76
C HIS A 7 -10.82 -5.94 -10.81
N LEU A 8 -9.48 -5.85 -10.76
CA LEU A 8 -8.71 -4.87 -9.98
C LEU A 8 -8.27 -3.66 -10.80
N GLN A 9 -8.33 -3.73 -12.14
CA GLN A 9 -7.95 -2.63 -13.03
C GLN A 9 -9.03 -1.52 -13.01
N ASP A 10 -8.97 -0.63 -12.03
CA ASP A 10 -9.94 0.46 -11.85
C ASP A 10 -9.44 1.84 -12.27
N ALA A 11 -8.16 1.97 -12.67
CA ALA A 11 -7.62 3.24 -13.14
C ALA A 11 -8.42 3.81 -14.34
N LYS A 12 -8.93 2.95 -15.24
CA LYS A 12 -9.80 3.36 -16.36
C LYS A 12 -11.04 4.16 -15.97
N THR A 13 -11.50 3.98 -14.73
CA THR A 13 -12.66 4.68 -14.20
C THR A 13 -12.30 5.74 -13.16
N LEU A 14 -11.17 5.55 -12.46
CA LEU A 14 -10.81 6.33 -11.27
C LEU A 14 -9.80 7.44 -11.56
N LEU A 15 -8.94 7.24 -12.56
CA LEU A 15 -7.83 8.13 -12.88
C LEU A 15 -8.28 9.23 -13.85
N SER A 16 -7.87 10.47 -13.55
CA SER A 16 -8.03 11.64 -14.41
C SER A 16 -6.74 12.45 -14.46
N GLU A 17 -6.71 13.55 -15.21
CA GLU A 17 -5.58 14.50 -15.19
C GLU A 17 -5.27 15.04 -13.78
N ASN A 18 -6.27 15.07 -12.89
CA ASN A 18 -6.10 15.49 -11.49
C ASN A 18 -5.62 14.34 -10.58
N GLY A 19 -5.36 13.15 -11.14
CA GLY A 19 -5.03 11.94 -10.39
C GLY A 19 -6.24 11.07 -10.04
N PHE A 20 -6.06 10.18 -9.08
CA PHE A 20 -7.07 9.24 -8.58
C PHE A 20 -8.11 9.94 -7.71
N ALA A 21 -9.38 9.81 -8.09
CA ALA A 21 -10.48 10.33 -7.30
C ALA A 21 -10.58 9.61 -5.94
N THR A 22 -10.90 10.36 -4.88
CA THR A 22 -11.13 9.79 -3.55
C THR A 22 -12.59 9.40 -3.38
N GLY A 23 -12.83 8.10 -3.13
CA GLY A 23 -14.14 7.55 -2.80
C GLY A 23 -14.31 7.28 -1.30
N GLU A 24 -15.39 6.59 -0.95
CA GLU A 24 -15.65 6.17 0.44
C GLU A 24 -14.86 4.92 0.85
N THR A 25 -14.55 4.07 -0.12
CA THR A 25 -13.80 2.82 0.06
C THR A 25 -12.33 3.04 -0.24
N TRP A 26 -11.48 2.59 0.67
CA TRP A 26 -10.03 2.51 0.49
C TRP A 26 -9.62 1.07 0.19
N TYR A 27 -8.40 0.89 -0.30
CA TYR A 27 -7.85 -0.43 -0.58
C TYR A 27 -6.50 -0.63 0.09
N HIS A 28 -6.27 -1.85 0.56
CA HIS A 28 -5.02 -2.29 1.17
C HIS A 28 -4.51 -3.55 0.47
N GLY A 29 -3.25 -3.51 0.04
CA GLY A 29 -2.56 -4.64 -0.55
C GLY A 29 -1.81 -5.46 0.48
N THR A 30 -1.99 -6.78 0.49
CA THR A 30 -1.36 -7.67 1.46
C THR A 30 -1.03 -9.05 0.87
N SER A 31 -0.42 -9.91 1.67
CA SER A 31 -0.15 -11.31 1.33
C SER A 31 -1.28 -12.22 1.80
N SER A 32 -1.58 -13.26 1.03
CA SER A 32 -2.49 -14.34 1.42
C SER A 32 -2.11 -14.99 2.76
N ALA A 33 -0.84 -14.97 3.16
CA ALA A 33 -0.38 -15.50 4.44
C ALA A 33 -0.89 -14.69 5.66
N LEU A 34 -1.29 -13.45 5.45
CA LEU A 34 -1.79 -12.55 6.51
C LEU A 34 -3.32 -12.58 6.64
N LEU A 35 -4.02 -13.23 5.71
CA LEU A 35 -5.48 -13.21 5.64
C LEU A 35 -6.17 -13.72 6.91
N ASP A 36 -5.69 -14.82 7.49
CA ASP A 36 -6.32 -15.40 8.69
C ASP A 36 -6.22 -14.46 9.90
N SER A 37 -5.06 -13.81 10.06
CA SER A 37 -4.86 -12.79 11.09
C SER A 37 -5.80 -11.60 10.86
N ILE A 38 -5.86 -11.10 9.63
CA ILE A 38 -6.70 -9.95 9.27
C ILE A 38 -8.19 -10.26 9.43
N LYS A 39 -8.66 -11.45 9.03
CA LYS A 39 -10.05 -11.90 9.22
C LYS A 39 -10.41 -11.99 10.70
N THR A 40 -9.44 -12.32 11.55
CA THR A 40 -9.66 -12.48 12.99
C THR A 40 -9.60 -11.14 13.73
N GLN A 41 -8.60 -10.31 13.42
CA GLN A 41 -8.19 -9.15 14.22
C GLN A 41 -8.45 -7.80 13.55
N GLY A 42 -8.72 -7.79 12.25
CA GLY A 42 -8.72 -6.59 11.41
C GLY A 42 -7.30 -6.25 10.92
N LEU A 43 -7.15 -5.08 10.31
CA LEU A 43 -5.83 -4.58 9.95
C LEU A 43 -5.22 -3.92 11.18
N LYS A 44 -4.04 -4.41 11.56
CA LYS A 44 -3.27 -3.90 12.69
C LYS A 44 -2.09 -3.09 12.17
N ARG A 45 -1.79 -1.97 12.83
CA ARG A 45 -0.51 -1.30 12.63
C ARG A 45 0.63 -2.27 12.94
N SER A 46 1.68 -2.24 12.12
CA SER A 46 2.73 -3.28 12.13
C SER A 46 2.18 -4.73 12.07
N GLY A 47 1.11 -4.96 11.31
CA GLY A 47 0.34 -6.21 11.35
C GLY A 47 1.03 -7.46 10.81
N ASP A 48 2.13 -7.31 10.05
CA ASP A 48 2.98 -8.45 9.69
C ASP A 48 4.00 -8.75 10.81
N THR A 49 3.49 -9.24 11.93
CA THR A 49 4.30 -9.56 13.10
C THR A 49 5.39 -10.58 12.80
N SER A 50 5.13 -11.52 11.88
CA SER A 50 6.09 -12.54 11.47
C SER A 50 7.33 -11.93 10.81
N LEU A 51 7.13 -10.94 9.93
CA LEU A 51 8.22 -10.25 9.26
C LEU A 51 8.99 -9.35 10.24
N THR A 52 8.28 -8.65 11.12
CA THR A 52 8.88 -7.86 12.21
C THR A 52 9.76 -8.73 13.11
N GLU A 53 9.27 -9.89 13.55
CA GLU A 53 10.04 -10.83 14.37
C GLU A 53 11.30 -11.35 13.64
N ALA A 54 11.20 -11.61 12.33
CA ALA A 54 12.35 -12.04 11.53
C ALA A 54 13.41 -10.92 11.41
N ALA A 55 12.97 -9.67 11.25
CA ALA A 55 13.86 -8.51 11.25
C ALA A 55 14.56 -8.33 12.61
N LEU A 56 13.81 -8.41 13.72
CA LEU A 56 14.34 -8.35 15.09
C LEU A 56 15.41 -9.40 15.34
N LYS A 57 15.15 -10.67 14.98
CA LYS A 57 16.13 -11.77 15.11
C LYS A 57 17.40 -11.51 14.31
N THR A 58 17.26 -10.95 13.10
CA THR A 58 18.41 -10.59 12.27
C THR A 58 19.25 -9.51 12.93
N MET A 59 18.63 -8.42 13.42
CA MET A 59 19.34 -7.31 14.07
C MET A 59 20.03 -7.74 15.36
N ALA A 60 19.36 -8.56 16.19
CA ALA A 60 19.93 -9.12 17.40
C ALA A 60 21.19 -9.98 17.12
N THR A 61 21.19 -10.72 16.00
CA THR A 61 22.35 -11.53 15.58
C THR A 61 23.56 -10.67 15.21
N ILE A 62 23.34 -9.45 14.69
CA ILE A 62 24.39 -8.52 14.28
C ILE A 62 24.89 -7.68 15.49
N GLY A 63 24.22 -7.78 16.64
CA GLY A 63 24.60 -7.08 17.87
C GLY A 63 24.18 -5.61 17.90
N ASN A 64 23.11 -5.25 17.19
CA ASN A 64 22.57 -3.89 17.17
C ASN A 64 21.25 -3.83 17.95
N ASP A 65 21.06 -2.76 18.71
CA ASP A 65 19.79 -2.46 19.37
C ASP A 65 18.81 -1.88 18.34
N TYR A 66 17.81 -2.67 17.97
CA TYR A 66 16.74 -2.24 17.09
C TYR A 66 15.52 -1.82 17.90
N THR A 67 15.12 -0.55 17.76
CA THR A 67 13.84 -0.06 18.29
C THR A 67 12.78 -0.21 17.21
N GLU A 68 11.75 -1.00 17.50
CA GLU A 68 10.61 -1.16 16.61
C GLU A 68 9.86 0.16 16.45
N SER A 69 9.58 0.54 15.20
CA SER A 69 8.71 1.65 14.86
C SER A 69 7.36 1.10 14.44
N VAL A 70 6.29 1.56 15.10
CA VAL A 70 4.92 1.20 14.73
C VAL A 70 4.61 1.81 13.37
N GLN A 71 4.37 0.97 12.37
CA GLN A 71 4.02 1.39 11.02
C GLN A 71 2.51 1.63 10.93
N PRO A 72 2.05 2.70 10.25
CA PRO A 72 0.63 2.93 10.02
C PRO A 72 0.05 1.87 9.07
N ILE A 73 -1.26 1.92 8.84
CA ILE A 73 -1.89 1.13 7.78
C ILE A 73 -1.90 1.96 6.50
N PHE A 74 -1.16 1.51 5.50
CA PHE A 74 -1.13 2.13 4.18
C PHE A 74 -2.39 1.79 3.38
N LEU A 75 -2.93 2.81 2.72
CA LEU A 75 -4.18 2.78 1.97
C LEU A 75 -4.00 3.48 0.64
N THR A 76 -4.84 3.12 -0.33
CA THR A 76 -4.92 3.79 -1.63
C THR A 76 -6.36 3.81 -2.14
N GLN A 77 -6.68 4.75 -3.00
CA GLN A 77 -7.99 4.88 -3.64
C GLN A 77 -8.24 3.79 -4.70
N SER A 78 -7.17 3.18 -5.22
CA SER A 78 -7.22 2.26 -6.36
C SER A 78 -6.93 0.81 -5.97
N LYS A 79 -7.78 -0.12 -6.42
CA LYS A 79 -7.53 -1.57 -6.31
C LYS A 79 -6.28 -1.97 -7.06
N GLU A 80 -6.02 -1.31 -8.19
CA GLU A 80 -4.87 -1.56 -9.05
C GLU A 80 -3.56 -1.22 -8.32
N LEU A 81 -3.50 -0.06 -7.69
CA LEU A 81 -2.37 0.32 -6.85
C LEU A 81 -2.25 -0.56 -5.60
N ALA A 82 -3.37 -0.94 -4.97
CA ALA A 82 -3.33 -1.86 -3.85
C ALA A 82 -2.76 -3.23 -4.26
N TYR A 83 -3.07 -3.69 -5.47
CA TYR A 83 -2.51 -4.93 -5.99
C TYR A 83 -0.99 -4.85 -6.21
N TYR A 84 -0.48 -3.71 -6.71
CA TYR A 84 0.97 -3.48 -6.78
C TYR A 84 1.62 -3.64 -5.41
N TRP A 85 1.07 -3.00 -4.37
CA TRP A 85 1.60 -3.11 -3.02
C TRP A 85 1.48 -4.53 -2.45
N ALA A 86 0.39 -5.24 -2.77
CA ALA A 86 0.24 -6.66 -2.42
C ALA A 86 1.37 -7.52 -3.01
N GLN A 87 1.77 -7.24 -4.26
CA GLN A 87 2.90 -7.92 -4.89
C GLN A 87 4.24 -7.59 -4.20
N GLN A 88 4.44 -6.34 -3.78
CA GLN A 88 5.63 -5.97 -3.02
C GLN A 88 5.67 -6.67 -1.66
N THR A 89 4.54 -6.75 -0.95
CA THR A 89 4.41 -7.48 0.32
C THR A 89 4.77 -8.96 0.14
N VAL A 90 4.24 -9.62 -0.90
CA VAL A 90 4.59 -11.02 -1.21
C VAL A 90 6.08 -11.16 -1.54
N ARG A 91 6.64 -10.25 -2.33
CA ARG A 91 8.06 -10.26 -2.69
C ARG A 91 8.95 -10.12 -1.47
N GLU A 92 8.65 -9.17 -0.57
CA GLU A 92 9.41 -8.96 0.66
C GLU A 92 9.37 -10.20 1.55
N ARG A 93 8.18 -10.78 1.75
CA ARG A 93 7.99 -11.99 2.54
C ARG A 93 8.71 -13.20 1.94
N SER A 94 8.77 -13.32 0.61
CA SER A 94 9.45 -14.45 -0.06
C SER A 94 10.95 -14.54 0.23
N VAL A 95 11.59 -13.46 0.68
CA VAL A 95 13.00 -13.46 1.09
C VAL A 95 13.20 -14.16 2.44
N ARG A 96 12.16 -14.22 3.28
CA ARG A 96 12.22 -14.73 4.66
C ARG A 96 11.45 -16.02 4.86
N PHE A 97 10.41 -16.26 4.07
CA PHE A 97 9.49 -17.37 4.25
C PHE A 97 9.47 -18.26 3.01
N ALA A 98 9.51 -19.57 3.23
CA ALA A 98 9.32 -20.56 2.17
C ALA A 98 7.82 -20.77 1.92
N GLY A 99 7.43 -20.94 0.65
CA GLY A 99 6.05 -21.20 0.26
C GLY A 99 5.62 -20.33 -0.92
N THR A 100 4.37 -20.52 -1.34
CA THR A 100 3.74 -19.68 -2.36
C THR A 100 2.68 -18.84 -1.69
N GLU A 101 2.96 -17.55 -1.56
CA GLU A 101 2.00 -16.55 -1.13
C GLU A 101 1.44 -15.81 -2.35
N LEU A 102 0.19 -15.40 -2.28
CA LEU A 102 -0.49 -14.70 -3.37
C LEU A 102 -0.79 -13.25 -2.95
N PRO A 103 -0.70 -12.29 -3.90
CA PRO A 103 -1.11 -10.92 -3.65
C PRO A 103 -2.63 -10.86 -3.45
N VAL A 104 -3.06 -10.17 -2.39
CA VAL A 104 -4.46 -10.00 -2.01
C VAL A 104 -4.79 -8.53 -1.87
N VAL A 105 -5.94 -8.12 -2.39
CA VAL A 105 -6.48 -6.77 -2.21
C VAL A 105 -7.69 -6.83 -1.29
N LEU A 106 -7.68 -5.94 -0.29
CA LEU A 106 -8.77 -5.78 0.66
C LEU A 106 -9.44 -4.43 0.43
N ALA A 107 -10.77 -4.44 0.33
CA ALA A 107 -11.59 -3.24 0.49
C ALA A 107 -11.70 -2.88 1.98
N VAL A 108 -11.52 -1.59 2.26
CA VAL A 108 -11.50 -0.99 3.59
C VAL A 108 -12.57 0.09 3.65
N ASN A 109 -13.70 -0.23 4.28
CA ASN A 109 -14.85 0.66 4.46
C ASN A 109 -14.81 1.27 5.86
N LEU A 110 -14.16 2.43 5.94
CA LEU A 110 -13.98 3.17 7.19
C LEU A 110 -15.26 3.90 7.60
N SER A 111 -15.45 4.08 8.91
CA SER A 111 -16.46 5.04 9.41
C SER A 111 -16.11 6.47 9.01
N GLU A 112 -17.08 7.38 9.02
CA GLU A 112 -16.84 8.80 8.69
C GLU A 112 -15.71 9.41 9.54
N GLN A 113 -15.73 9.15 10.85
CA GLN A 113 -14.68 9.60 11.79
C GLN A 113 -13.30 9.02 11.46
N GLN A 114 -13.22 7.80 10.93
CA GLN A 114 -11.94 7.20 10.52
C GLN A 114 -11.47 7.73 9.16
N ARG A 115 -12.38 8.02 8.22
CA ARG A 115 -12.02 8.63 6.93
C ARG A 115 -11.35 9.99 7.11
N GLU A 116 -11.82 10.80 8.07
CA GLU A 116 -11.18 12.09 8.41
C GLU A 116 -9.74 11.97 8.94
N LYS A 117 -9.36 10.78 9.40
CA LYS A 117 -8.01 10.48 9.89
C LYS A 117 -7.07 9.96 8.81
N VAL A 118 -7.56 9.63 7.61
CA VAL A 118 -6.70 9.24 6.49
C VAL A 118 -5.89 10.46 6.04
N ARG A 119 -4.58 10.29 5.94
CA ARG A 119 -3.63 11.34 5.57
C ARG A 119 -2.88 10.96 4.28
N PRO A 120 -2.53 11.93 3.43
CA PRO A 120 -1.56 11.70 2.38
C PRO A 120 -0.21 11.27 2.96
N ASP A 121 0.43 10.27 2.34
CA ASP A 121 1.72 9.75 2.79
C ASP A 121 2.88 10.54 2.18
N VAL A 122 3.19 11.69 2.77
CA VAL A 122 4.38 12.47 2.40
C VAL A 122 5.69 11.75 2.80
N GLY A 123 5.64 10.82 3.77
CA GLY A 123 6.79 10.03 4.20
C GLY A 123 7.32 9.10 3.11
N ALA A 124 6.45 8.72 2.16
CA ALA A 124 6.80 7.93 0.98
C ALA A 124 7.87 8.59 0.11
N MET A 125 8.13 9.90 0.23
CA MET A 125 9.22 10.59 -0.48
C MET A 125 10.56 9.86 -0.31
N SER A 126 10.86 9.36 0.90
CA SER A 126 12.11 8.64 1.17
C SER A 126 12.21 7.33 0.39
N LEU A 127 11.11 6.57 0.33
CA LEU A 127 10.98 5.36 -0.48
C LEU A 127 11.10 5.66 -1.98
N LEU A 128 10.44 6.74 -2.44
CA LEU A 128 10.41 7.17 -3.83
C LEU A 128 11.78 7.58 -4.37
N MET A 129 12.70 7.99 -3.50
CA MET A 129 14.09 8.31 -3.86
C MET A 129 15.02 7.08 -3.93
N MET A 130 14.50 5.89 -3.65
CA MET A 130 15.24 4.62 -3.74
C MET A 130 14.83 3.84 -5.00
N SER A 131 15.58 2.78 -5.33
CA SER A 131 15.29 1.93 -6.48
C SER A 131 13.91 1.22 -6.42
N THR A 132 13.37 0.99 -5.22
CA THR A 132 11.99 0.51 -5.03
C THR A 132 10.97 1.58 -5.45
N GLY A 133 11.29 2.85 -5.18
CA GLY A 133 10.54 4.01 -5.62
C GLY A 133 10.51 4.17 -7.13
N GLU A 134 11.65 3.98 -7.80
CA GLU A 134 11.75 4.01 -9.27
C GLU A 134 10.82 2.98 -9.92
N GLN A 135 10.80 1.74 -9.41
CA GLN A 135 9.91 0.68 -9.87
C GLN A 135 8.42 1.06 -9.71
N PHE A 136 8.07 1.68 -8.58
CA PHE A 136 6.71 2.17 -8.37
C PHE A 136 6.35 3.29 -9.35
N MET A 137 7.24 4.27 -9.55
CA MET A 137 7.00 5.37 -10.47
C MET A 137 6.90 4.92 -11.93
N GLU A 138 7.70 3.92 -12.33
CA GLU A 138 7.57 3.29 -13.65
C GLU A 138 6.21 2.59 -13.81
N HIS A 139 5.81 1.80 -12.82
CA HIS A 139 4.52 1.13 -12.81
C HIS A 139 3.35 2.14 -12.88
N LEU A 140 3.43 3.20 -12.08
CA LEU A 140 2.43 4.25 -12.06
C LEU A 140 2.38 5.01 -13.40
N GLY A 141 3.54 5.30 -13.99
CA GLY A 141 3.63 5.90 -15.32
C GLY A 141 2.97 5.04 -16.40
N GLN A 142 3.10 3.71 -16.32
CA GLN A 142 2.39 2.78 -17.22
C GLN A 142 0.88 2.89 -17.04
N ILE A 143 0.38 2.93 -15.80
CA ILE A 143 -1.06 3.13 -15.54
C ILE A 143 -1.56 4.44 -16.15
N TYR A 144 -0.83 5.54 -15.97
CA TYR A 144 -1.19 6.83 -16.58
C TYR A 144 -1.21 6.76 -18.12
N GLN A 145 -0.17 6.17 -18.72
CA GLN A 145 -0.05 6.02 -20.17
C GLN A 145 -1.16 5.14 -20.76
N GLU A 146 -1.51 4.03 -20.11
CA GLU A 146 -2.61 3.14 -20.54
C GLU A 146 -3.98 3.85 -20.50
N ASN A 147 -4.09 4.91 -19.72
CA ASN A 147 -5.28 5.78 -19.65
C ASN A 147 -5.17 7.04 -20.53
N ASN A 148 -4.14 7.15 -21.37
CA ASN A 148 -3.86 8.29 -22.25
C ASN A 148 -3.66 9.61 -21.49
N ILE A 149 -3.13 9.56 -20.27
CA ILE A 149 -2.83 10.73 -19.44
C ILE A 149 -1.33 10.88 -19.35
N ALA A 150 -0.81 12.09 -19.60
CA ALA A 150 0.58 12.40 -19.35
C ALA A 150 0.81 12.47 -17.83
N GLY A 151 1.58 11.54 -17.25
CA GLY A 151 1.87 11.56 -15.83
C GLY A 151 2.37 10.24 -15.25
N PRO A 152 2.51 10.15 -13.91
CA PRO A 152 2.22 11.21 -12.94
C PRO A 152 3.24 12.36 -13.00
N ASP A 153 2.77 13.60 -13.15
CA ASP A 153 3.62 14.80 -13.10
C ASP A 153 3.71 15.34 -11.67
N ILE A 154 4.81 15.04 -10.99
CA ILE A 154 5.07 15.43 -9.60
C ILE A 154 6.54 15.70 -9.37
N GLU A 155 6.86 16.87 -8.81
CA GLU A 155 8.19 17.15 -8.30
C GLU A 155 8.25 16.90 -6.79
N LEU A 156 8.72 15.72 -6.41
CA LEU A 156 8.63 15.19 -5.04
C LEU A 156 9.13 16.14 -3.96
N ARG A 157 10.17 16.94 -4.25
CA ARG A 157 10.79 17.87 -3.29
C ARG A 157 9.91 19.06 -2.94
N THR A 158 9.01 19.46 -3.83
CA THR A 158 8.18 20.67 -3.70
C THR A 158 6.69 20.38 -3.81
N ALA A 159 6.30 19.12 -4.02
CA ALA A 159 4.93 18.69 -4.21
C ALA A 159 4.06 19.02 -2.99
N ASP A 160 2.81 19.38 -3.25
CA ASP A 160 1.83 19.51 -2.17
C ASP A 160 1.51 18.13 -1.57
N ARG A 161 1.14 18.09 -0.29
CA ARG A 161 0.76 16.83 0.36
C ARG A 161 -0.35 16.10 -0.41
N MET A 162 -1.28 16.82 -1.02
CA MET A 162 -2.38 16.24 -1.76
C MET A 162 -1.93 15.65 -3.09
N ASP A 163 -0.77 16.03 -3.64
CA ASP A 163 -0.21 15.38 -4.82
C ASP A 163 0.22 13.93 -4.52
N TYR A 164 0.73 13.65 -3.31
CA TYR A 164 1.02 12.27 -2.88
C TYR A 164 -0.25 11.42 -2.86
N LEU A 165 -1.35 11.97 -2.35
CA LEU A 165 -2.63 11.27 -2.36
C LEU A 165 -3.21 11.15 -3.78
N ASN A 166 -3.38 12.27 -4.46
CA ASN A 166 -4.14 12.32 -5.71
C ASN A 166 -3.32 11.72 -6.87
N LYS A 167 -2.05 12.07 -7.02
CA LYS A 167 -1.24 11.61 -8.17
C LYS A 167 -0.59 10.25 -7.94
N LEU A 168 -0.19 9.96 -6.69
CA LEU A 168 0.51 8.72 -6.36
C LEU A 168 -0.37 7.66 -5.69
N GLY A 169 -1.59 8.01 -5.27
CA GLY A 169 -2.46 7.10 -4.54
C GLY A 169 -1.87 6.67 -3.19
N MET A 170 -1.03 7.51 -2.58
CA MET A 170 -0.30 7.21 -1.35
C MET A 170 -0.98 7.85 -0.15
N ALA A 171 -1.59 7.01 0.68
CA ALA A 171 -2.27 7.43 1.90
C ALA A 171 -1.99 6.46 3.04
N TYR A 172 -2.26 6.89 4.26
CA TYR A 172 -2.23 6.03 5.43
C TYR A 172 -3.25 6.47 6.49
N ILE A 173 -3.51 5.57 7.43
CA ILE A 173 -4.18 5.88 8.69
C ILE A 173 -3.34 5.35 9.86
N ASP A 174 -3.09 6.21 10.85
CA ASP A 174 -2.35 5.86 12.06
C ASP A 174 -3.31 5.35 13.17
N GLU A 175 -4.12 4.35 12.82
CA GLU A 175 -5.08 3.70 13.71
C GLU A 175 -5.27 2.25 13.24
N ASP A 176 -5.52 1.32 14.17
CA ASP A 176 -5.96 -0.02 13.80
C ASP A 176 -7.36 0.01 13.16
N ILE A 177 -7.60 -0.85 12.17
CA ILE A 177 -8.90 -0.96 11.52
C ILE A 177 -9.57 -2.27 11.92
N SER A 178 -10.80 -2.17 12.43
CA SER A 178 -11.62 -3.32 12.80
C SER A 178 -11.87 -4.25 11.60
N ARG A 179 -11.91 -5.56 11.84
CA ARG A 179 -12.28 -6.57 10.83
C ARG A 179 -13.63 -6.29 10.16
N ALA A 180 -14.55 -5.62 10.85
CA ALA A 180 -15.86 -5.26 10.31
C ALA A 180 -15.77 -4.28 9.12
N CYS A 181 -14.66 -3.54 9.02
CA CYS A 181 -14.39 -2.61 7.93
C CYS A 181 -13.69 -3.28 6.73
N VAL A 182 -13.26 -4.54 6.85
CA VAL A 182 -12.33 -5.17 5.89
C VAL A 182 -13.02 -6.29 5.13
N LYS A 183 -12.89 -6.28 3.80
CA LYS A 183 -13.42 -7.32 2.92
C LYS A 183 -12.42 -7.67 1.81
N GLU A 184 -12.15 -8.95 1.63
CA GLU A 184 -11.38 -9.47 0.49
C GLU A 184 -12.17 -9.30 -0.82
N LEU A 185 -11.47 -8.87 -1.89
CA LEU A 185 -12.05 -8.65 -3.22
C LEU A 185 -11.96 -9.85 -4.14
#